data_AF-A0A959LJC5-F1
#
_entry.id   AF-A0A959LJC5-F1
#
_cell.length_a   1.000
_cell.length_b   1.000
_cell.length_c   1.000
_cell.angle_alpha   90.00
_cell.angle_beta   90.00
_cell.angle_gamma   90.00
#
_symmetry.space_group_name_H-M   'P 1'
#
loop_
_entity.id
_entity.type
_entity.pdbx_description
1 polymer ?
#
loop_
_entity_poly.entity_id
_entity_poly.type
_entity_poly.pdbx_seq_one_letter_code
_entity_poly.pdbx_strand_id
1 'polypeptide(L)'
;MFSQYVFVVRMAMKVHVFLRFATLILYLALVRISSAQIPETEPPYSIHIRAELDPAARELAAEYDLRYTNQTPDTLHELVIHLWAQAFSSPLTAYGRQKRLFGDTEFYFLKDDQRIRYSFLQFSSGKTFLDIEQVGDDPDIVRIRLGEPLPPGEQVDLHADYHLALPGFHSRLGTDGTIWQLAHWFPKPARYVDHAWQAIPYLELGEFTQDFARYQVDLTLPDSFVVVATGEPADQATYELRELALETTRNGSSGMPERTGTRQTWSFKADWVPDMALACSAAFFLQDGLISLSDGRKARGQVAYLASEAKRWESAMDDVDRSTRFYDQHVGPYPWPFVTAVQGVREFSGGMEYPMLTYIQPG
;
A
#
# COMPACT_ATOMS: atom_id res chain seq x y z
N MET A 1 19.08 -9.72 -75.72
CA MET A 1 18.77 -8.49 -74.96
C MET A 1 17.69 -8.68 -73.89
N PHE A 2 16.74 -9.62 -74.02
CA PHE A 2 15.71 -9.90 -73.01
C PHE A 2 16.19 -10.63 -71.72
N SER A 3 17.27 -11.42 -71.78
CA SER A 3 17.73 -12.25 -70.65
C SER A 3 18.40 -11.45 -69.52
N GLN A 4 19.12 -10.36 -69.84
CA GLN A 4 19.80 -9.55 -68.82
C GLN A 4 18.83 -8.68 -68.00
N TYR A 5 17.72 -8.22 -68.60
CA TYR A 5 16.72 -7.41 -67.88
C TYR A 5 15.95 -8.22 -66.82
N VAL A 6 15.61 -9.48 -67.10
CA VAL A 6 14.89 -10.34 -66.14
C VAL A 6 15.78 -10.69 -64.93
N PHE A 7 17.09 -10.81 -65.12
CA PHE A 7 18.03 -11.09 -64.03
C PHE A 7 18.17 -9.89 -63.08
N VAL A 8 18.31 -8.67 -63.62
CA VAL A 8 18.43 -7.45 -62.81
C VAL A 8 17.15 -7.16 -62.01
N VAL A 9 15.97 -7.36 -62.62
CA VAL A 9 14.69 -7.16 -61.93
C VAL A 9 14.47 -8.20 -60.82
N ARG A 10 14.81 -9.48 -61.05
CA ARG A 10 14.74 -10.52 -60.00
C ARG A 10 15.72 -10.28 -58.85
N MET A 11 16.90 -9.70 -59.14
CA MET A 11 17.89 -9.37 -58.11
C MET A 11 17.45 -8.16 -57.28
N ALA A 12 16.93 -7.10 -57.92
CA ALA A 12 16.39 -5.93 -57.23
C ALA A 12 15.17 -6.27 -56.35
N MET A 13 14.30 -7.19 -56.80
CA MET A 13 13.14 -7.63 -56.02
C MET A 13 13.54 -8.49 -54.81
N LYS A 14 14.57 -9.33 -54.94
CA LYS A 14 15.14 -10.08 -53.80
C LYS A 14 15.79 -9.17 -52.76
N VAL A 15 16.51 -8.13 -53.18
CA VAL A 15 17.12 -7.14 -52.26
C VAL A 15 16.04 -6.33 -51.54
N HIS A 16 14.96 -5.93 -52.21
CA HIS A 16 13.84 -5.22 -51.58
C HIS A 16 13.07 -6.07 -50.56
N VAL A 17 12.85 -7.36 -50.84
CA VAL A 17 12.22 -8.28 -49.88
C VAL A 17 13.13 -8.55 -48.68
N PHE A 18 14.45 -8.68 -48.90
CA PHE A 18 15.43 -8.87 -47.82
C PHE A 18 15.57 -7.62 -46.94
N LEU A 19 15.57 -6.41 -47.53
CA LEU A 19 15.59 -5.16 -46.75
C LEU A 19 14.32 -4.99 -45.90
N ARG A 20 13.14 -5.36 -46.42
CA ARG A 20 11.86 -5.30 -45.67
C ARG A 20 11.80 -6.33 -44.53
N PHE A 21 12.38 -7.52 -44.72
CA PHE A 21 12.53 -8.51 -43.65
C PHE A 21 13.55 -8.06 -42.58
N ALA A 22 14.66 -7.46 -42.99
CA ALA A 22 15.66 -6.92 -42.06
C ALA A 22 15.13 -5.71 -41.26
N THR A 23 14.31 -4.84 -41.87
CA THR A 23 13.65 -3.73 -41.14
C THR A 23 12.56 -4.24 -40.20
N LEU A 24 11.83 -5.31 -40.53
CA LEU A 24 10.84 -5.92 -39.64
C LEU A 24 11.51 -6.62 -38.43
N ILE A 25 12.64 -7.29 -38.63
CA ILE A 25 13.45 -7.89 -37.53
C ILE A 25 14.07 -6.80 -36.66
N LEU A 26 14.49 -5.67 -37.24
CA LEU A 26 14.99 -4.51 -36.48
C LEU A 26 13.85 -3.81 -35.70
N TYR A 27 12.63 -3.77 -36.24
CA TYR A 27 11.44 -3.26 -35.54
C TYR A 27 11.00 -4.20 -34.40
N LEU A 28 11.08 -5.52 -34.60
CA LEU A 28 10.80 -6.52 -33.57
C LEU A 28 11.92 -6.60 -32.51
N ALA A 29 13.16 -6.27 -32.85
CA ALA A 29 14.26 -6.11 -31.88
C ALA A 29 14.20 -4.78 -31.11
N LEU A 30 13.45 -3.79 -31.61
CA LEU A 30 13.18 -2.51 -30.94
C LEU A 30 11.90 -2.54 -30.10
N VAL A 31 11.06 -3.57 -30.23
CA VAL A 31 10.13 -3.93 -29.15
C VAL A 31 10.99 -4.52 -28.04
N ARG A 32 11.62 -3.64 -27.26
CA ARG A 32 11.95 -4.01 -25.89
C ARG A 32 10.63 -4.41 -25.28
N ILE A 33 10.49 -5.70 -25.00
CA ILE A 33 9.63 -6.13 -23.91
C ILE A 33 10.21 -5.38 -22.73
N SER A 34 9.67 -4.20 -22.43
CA SER A 34 9.80 -3.63 -21.11
C SER A 34 9.12 -4.65 -20.23
N SER A 35 9.90 -5.60 -19.71
CA SER A 35 9.57 -6.15 -18.41
C SER A 35 9.34 -4.94 -17.51
N ALA A 36 8.33 -5.01 -16.66
CA ALA A 36 8.21 -4.09 -15.54
C ALA A 36 9.42 -4.33 -14.63
N GLN A 37 10.60 -3.88 -15.06
CA GLN A 37 11.80 -3.82 -14.26
C GLN A 37 11.55 -2.68 -13.29
N ILE A 38 11.56 -3.03 -12.01
CA ILE A 38 11.78 -2.08 -10.92
C ILE A 38 12.88 -1.11 -11.38
N PRO A 39 12.62 0.20 -11.43
CA PRO A 39 13.59 1.18 -11.93
C PRO A 39 14.95 1.00 -11.24
N GLU A 40 16.04 1.20 -11.98
CA GLU A 40 17.40 1.10 -11.44
C GLU A 40 17.67 2.13 -10.32
N THR A 41 16.89 3.21 -10.28
CA THR A 41 16.97 4.29 -9.29
C THR A 41 16.14 3.97 -8.06
N GLU A 42 16.70 4.02 -6.86
CA GLU A 42 15.95 3.84 -5.60
C GLU A 42 14.66 4.68 -5.54
N PRO A 43 13.62 4.26 -4.79
CA PRO A 43 12.42 5.06 -4.64
C PRO A 43 12.74 6.42 -3.97
N PRO A 44 11.93 7.47 -4.22
CA PRO A 44 12.16 8.80 -3.68
C PRO A 44 12.14 8.87 -2.15
N TYR A 45 11.49 7.92 -1.46
CA TYR A 45 11.51 7.91 -0.01
C TYR A 45 11.43 6.51 0.61
N SER A 46 11.89 6.43 1.86
CA SER A 46 11.68 5.30 2.76
C SER A 46 11.00 5.75 4.05
N ILE A 47 10.05 4.95 4.52
CA ILE A 47 9.30 5.21 5.75
C ILE A 47 9.47 4.03 6.71
N HIS A 48 9.80 4.32 7.97
CA HIS A 48 9.74 3.36 9.07
C HIS A 48 8.72 3.84 10.10
N ILE A 49 7.76 2.98 10.43
CA ILE A 49 6.72 3.29 11.41
C ILE A 49 6.79 2.27 12.54
N ARG A 50 6.89 2.75 13.78
CA ARG A 50 6.74 1.93 14.99
C ARG A 50 5.44 2.35 15.65
N ALA A 51 4.45 1.48 15.57
CA ALA A 51 3.09 1.75 15.99
C ALA A 51 2.65 0.83 17.12
N GLU A 52 1.85 1.36 18.03
CA GLU A 52 1.24 0.68 19.15
C GLU A 52 -0.28 0.82 19.04
N LEU A 53 -0.97 -0.29 18.77
CA LEU A 53 -2.43 -0.32 18.78
C LEU A 53 -2.94 -0.74 20.16
N ASP A 54 -3.86 0.05 20.71
CA ASP A 54 -4.67 -0.30 21.88
C ASP A 54 -6.13 -0.52 21.43
N PRO A 55 -6.56 -1.78 21.25
CA PRO A 55 -7.93 -2.08 20.84
C PRO A 55 -9.00 -1.65 21.85
N ALA A 56 -8.66 -1.59 23.15
CA ALA A 56 -9.59 -1.21 24.20
C ALA A 56 -9.81 0.30 24.22
N ALA A 57 -8.74 1.09 24.07
CA ALA A 57 -8.81 2.54 23.92
C ALA A 57 -9.29 2.99 22.52
N ARG A 58 -9.21 2.10 21.52
CA ARG A 58 -9.42 2.40 20.10
C ARG A 58 -8.51 3.52 19.60
N GLU A 59 -7.24 3.42 19.95
CA GLU A 59 -6.23 4.41 19.63
C GLU A 59 -4.96 3.73 19.16
N LEU A 60 -4.28 4.38 18.23
CA LEU A 60 -2.96 4.00 17.76
C LEU A 60 -1.98 5.14 18.06
N ALA A 61 -0.88 4.84 18.73
CA ALA A 61 0.25 5.75 18.89
C ALA A 61 1.38 5.30 17.96
N ALA A 62 2.10 6.23 17.33
CA ALA A 62 3.17 5.88 16.41
C ALA A 62 4.31 6.89 16.39
N GLU A 63 5.51 6.34 16.26
CA GLU A 63 6.72 7.02 15.81
C GLU A 63 6.88 6.78 14.31
N TYR A 64 7.21 7.83 13.57
CA TYR A 64 7.34 7.84 12.12
C TYR A 64 8.66 8.47 11.71
N ASP A 65 9.46 7.72 10.95
CA ASP A 65 10.69 8.20 10.34
C ASP A 65 10.54 8.20 8.82
N LEU A 66 10.79 9.35 8.19
CA LEU A 66 10.79 9.54 6.74
C LEU A 66 12.18 10.00 6.30
N ARG A 67 12.79 9.23 5.41
CA ARG A 67 13.91 9.70 4.59
C ARG A 67 13.39 10.04 3.21
N TYR A 68 13.48 11.31 2.82
CA TYR A 68 13.05 11.81 1.51
C TYR A 68 14.26 12.24 0.69
N THR A 69 14.36 11.73 -0.54
CA THR A 69 15.36 12.11 -1.53
C THR A 69 14.69 12.98 -2.58
N ASN A 70 15.22 14.18 -2.82
CA ASN A 70 14.72 15.03 -3.88
C ASN A 70 15.18 14.49 -5.26
N GLN A 71 14.32 13.73 -5.92
CA GLN A 71 14.58 13.22 -7.27
C GLN A 71 14.09 14.16 -8.39
N THR A 72 13.62 15.35 -8.02
CA THR A 72 13.08 16.36 -8.93
C THR A 72 14.18 17.28 -9.44
N PRO A 73 13.99 18.01 -10.55
CA PRO A 73 14.99 18.97 -11.05
C PRO A 73 15.04 20.27 -10.24
N ASP A 74 14.08 20.51 -9.34
CA ASP A 74 13.97 21.75 -8.59
C ASP A 74 14.58 21.63 -7.19
N THR A 75 15.07 22.74 -6.65
CA THR A 75 15.39 22.82 -5.23
C THR A 75 14.09 22.98 -4.43
N LEU A 76 13.81 22.06 -3.53
CA LEU A 76 12.61 22.07 -2.70
C LEU A 76 12.87 22.88 -1.42
N HIS A 77 11.90 23.70 -1.01
CA HIS A 77 11.95 24.47 0.24
C HIS A 77 10.92 24.00 1.27
N GLU A 78 10.04 23.11 0.84
CA GLU A 78 8.97 22.53 1.63
C GLU A 78 8.68 21.13 1.12
N LEU A 79 8.11 20.29 1.98
CA LEU A 79 7.46 19.04 1.57
C LEU A 79 5.96 19.16 1.84
N VAL A 80 5.14 18.75 0.88
CA VAL A 80 3.70 18.59 1.10
C VAL A 80 3.43 17.18 1.56
N ILE A 81 2.64 17.03 2.62
CA ILE A 81 2.33 15.76 3.29
C ILE A 81 0.81 15.59 3.33
N HIS A 82 0.35 14.46 2.83
CA HIS A 82 -1.01 13.98 3.01
C HIS A 82 -1.18 13.35 4.40
N LEU A 83 -2.24 13.76 5.08
CA LEU A 83 -2.71 13.24 6.36
C LEU A 83 -4.12 12.65 6.16
N TRP A 84 -4.30 11.75 5.21
CA TRP A 84 -5.63 11.33 4.74
C TRP A 84 -6.56 10.78 5.82
N ALA A 85 -6.05 10.21 6.92
CA ALA A 85 -6.89 9.86 8.06
C ALA A 85 -7.63 11.07 8.67
N GLN A 86 -7.07 12.28 8.54
CA GLN A 86 -7.69 13.54 8.97
C GLN A 86 -8.91 13.92 8.13
N ALA A 87 -9.11 13.33 6.94
CA ALA A 87 -10.30 13.58 6.14
C ALA A 87 -11.59 13.15 6.84
N PHE A 88 -11.49 12.22 7.79
CA PHE A 88 -12.61 11.72 8.59
C PHE A 88 -12.91 12.58 9.83
N SER A 89 -12.11 13.63 10.07
CA SER A 89 -12.16 14.43 11.30
C SER A 89 -13.34 15.39 11.39
N SER A 90 -13.99 15.71 10.26
CA SER A 90 -15.09 16.68 10.16
C SER A 90 -16.02 16.34 9.00
N PRO A 91 -17.34 16.60 9.10
CA PRO A 91 -18.26 16.40 7.99
C PRO A 91 -18.09 17.44 6.86
N LEU A 92 -17.27 18.47 7.11
CA LEU A 92 -17.03 19.55 6.18
C LEU A 92 -15.81 19.31 5.29
N THR A 93 -15.05 18.22 5.47
CA THR A 93 -13.91 17.86 4.60
C THR A 93 -14.36 17.46 3.20
N ALA A 94 -13.45 17.38 2.23
CA ALA A 94 -13.72 16.90 0.88
C ALA A 94 -14.45 15.55 0.88
N TYR A 95 -13.97 14.61 1.70
CA TYR A 95 -14.63 13.34 1.99
C TYR A 95 -16.08 13.53 2.45
N GLY A 96 -16.30 14.29 3.52
CA GLY A 96 -17.64 14.48 4.09
C GLY A 96 -18.61 15.20 3.14
N ARG A 97 -18.12 16.19 2.39
CA ARG A 97 -18.88 16.89 1.35
C ARG A 97 -19.28 15.93 0.23
N GLN A 98 -18.39 15.02 -0.19
CA GLN A 98 -18.68 14.03 -1.22
C GLN A 98 -19.70 12.99 -0.75
N LYS A 99 -19.57 12.46 0.47
CA LYS A 99 -20.56 11.53 1.06
C LYS A 99 -21.97 12.13 1.03
N ARG A 100 -22.08 13.39 1.48
CA ARG A 100 -23.34 14.14 1.45
C ARG A 100 -23.87 14.34 0.02
N LEU A 101 -22.99 14.63 -0.95
CA LEU A 101 -23.38 14.77 -2.35
C LEU A 101 -23.98 13.46 -2.91
N PHE A 102 -23.50 12.30 -2.43
CA PHE A 102 -24.05 10.98 -2.80
C PHE A 102 -25.26 10.55 -1.97
N GLY A 103 -25.78 11.43 -1.10
CA GLY A 103 -26.95 11.14 -0.27
C GLY A 103 -26.65 10.30 0.98
N ASP A 104 -25.38 9.98 1.25
CA ASP A 104 -24.98 9.35 2.50
C ASP A 104 -24.75 10.44 3.56
N THR A 105 -25.71 10.52 4.49
CA THR A 105 -25.66 11.48 5.60
C THR A 105 -25.17 10.88 6.90
N GLU A 106 -24.85 9.58 6.96
CA GLU A 106 -24.42 8.93 8.21
C GLU A 106 -23.16 9.63 8.77
N PHE A 107 -22.17 9.84 7.91
CA PHE A 107 -20.93 10.54 8.26
C PHE A 107 -21.16 12.00 8.71
N TYR A 108 -22.19 12.66 8.14
CA TYR A 108 -22.53 14.04 8.50
C TYR A 108 -22.98 14.16 9.96
N PHE A 109 -23.74 13.19 10.45
CA PHE A 109 -24.33 13.20 11.80
C PHE A 109 -23.46 12.54 12.88
N LEU A 110 -22.27 12.03 12.53
CA LEU A 110 -21.33 11.51 13.53
C LEU A 110 -20.95 12.60 14.54
N LYS A 111 -20.92 12.20 15.81
CA LYS A 111 -20.37 13.02 16.89
C LYS A 111 -18.85 13.09 16.78
N ASP A 112 -18.25 14.10 17.41
CA ASP A 112 -16.80 14.32 17.34
C ASP A 112 -15.96 13.17 17.90
N ASP A 113 -16.47 12.47 18.92
CA ASP A 113 -15.84 11.29 19.52
C ASP A 113 -15.94 10.02 18.65
N GLN A 114 -16.70 10.06 17.56
CA GLN A 114 -16.86 8.98 16.58
C GLN A 114 -16.02 9.21 15.31
N ARG A 115 -15.21 10.27 15.28
CA ARG A 115 -14.41 10.67 14.12
C ARG A 115 -12.95 10.25 14.26
N ILE A 116 -12.40 9.73 13.18
CA ILE A 116 -10.97 9.48 13.07
C ILE A 116 -10.25 10.83 12.92
N ARG A 117 -9.17 11.02 13.68
CA ARG A 117 -8.34 12.22 13.63
C ARG A 117 -6.97 11.96 14.23
N TYR A 118 -5.98 12.67 13.73
CA TYR A 118 -4.68 12.79 14.38
C TYR A 118 -4.78 13.65 15.64
N SER A 119 -3.96 13.33 16.62
CA SER A 119 -3.59 14.19 17.75
C SER A 119 -2.09 14.07 17.99
N PHE A 120 -1.51 15.05 18.68
CA PHE A 120 -0.08 15.12 19.00
C PHE A 120 0.87 15.05 17.78
N LEU A 121 0.39 15.30 16.56
CA LEU A 121 1.21 15.28 15.35
C LEU A 121 2.20 16.46 15.35
N GLN A 122 3.48 16.16 15.48
CA GLN A 122 4.56 17.13 15.42
C GLN A 122 5.72 16.57 14.59
N PHE A 123 6.13 17.31 13.55
CA PHE A 123 7.31 16.95 12.76
C PHE A 123 8.57 17.61 13.31
N SER A 124 9.70 16.93 13.14
CA SER A 124 11.03 17.46 13.42
C SER A 124 12.05 16.97 12.39
N SER A 125 13.15 17.71 12.26
CA SER A 125 14.36 17.24 11.59
C SER A 125 15.53 17.35 12.55
N GLY A 126 16.12 16.21 12.90
CA GLY A 126 17.08 16.13 14.00
C GLY A 126 16.46 16.57 15.34
N LYS A 127 16.93 17.68 15.90
CA LYS A 127 16.42 18.23 17.17
C LYS A 127 15.51 19.45 17.00
N THR A 128 15.22 19.81 15.76
CA THR A 128 14.48 21.03 15.42
C THR A 128 13.06 20.67 15.05
N PHE A 129 12.08 21.19 15.78
CA PHE A 129 10.68 21.09 15.39
C PHE A 129 10.41 21.92 14.13
N LEU A 130 9.58 21.39 13.25
CA LEU A 130 9.22 22.03 11.99
C LEU A 130 7.79 22.57 12.06
N ASP A 131 7.60 23.74 11.45
CA ASP A 131 6.29 24.34 11.30
C ASP A 131 5.47 23.58 10.24
N ILE A 132 4.23 23.29 10.60
CA ILE A 132 3.26 22.61 9.76
C ILE A 132 2.14 23.60 9.44
N GLU A 133 1.87 23.83 8.16
CA GLU A 133 0.77 24.69 7.72
C GLU A 133 -0.22 23.90 6.86
N GLN A 134 -1.52 24.09 7.09
CA GLN A 134 -2.54 23.50 6.23
C GLN A 134 -2.44 24.05 4.79
N VAL A 135 -2.66 23.17 3.82
CA VAL A 135 -2.73 23.51 2.39
C VAL A 135 -4.19 23.42 1.93
N GLY A 136 -4.76 24.54 1.50
CA GLY A 136 -6.15 24.59 1.04
C GLY A 136 -7.16 24.54 2.18
N ASP A 137 -8.39 24.16 1.85
CA ASP A 137 -9.53 24.18 2.79
C ASP A 137 -9.66 22.90 3.63
N ASP A 138 -9.00 21.82 3.21
CA ASP A 138 -9.12 20.51 3.82
C ASP A 138 -7.94 20.22 4.78
N PRO A 139 -8.19 19.64 5.97
CA PRO A 139 -7.19 19.50 7.03
C PRO A 139 -6.23 18.31 6.80
N ASP A 140 -6.45 17.53 5.74
CA ASP A 140 -5.71 16.32 5.42
C ASP A 140 -4.53 16.57 4.47
N ILE A 141 -4.15 17.83 4.27
CA ILE A 141 -2.98 18.24 3.52
C ILE A 141 -2.24 19.33 4.27
N VAL A 142 -0.95 19.11 4.50
CA VAL A 142 -0.08 20.08 5.17
C VAL A 142 1.20 20.29 4.37
N ARG A 143 1.79 21.47 4.50
CA ARG A 143 3.17 21.75 4.07
C ARG A 143 4.06 21.82 5.30
N ILE A 144 5.25 21.23 5.19
CA ILE A 144 6.32 21.31 6.15
C ILE A 144 7.41 22.17 5.53
N ARG A 145 7.70 23.33 6.14
CA ARG A 145 8.80 24.19 5.68
C ARG A 145 10.13 23.56 6.11
N LEU A 146 11.05 23.38 5.17
CA LEU A 146 12.38 22.85 5.46
C LEU A 146 13.24 23.97 6.04
N GLY A 147 14.05 23.65 7.05
CA GLY A 147 15.00 24.61 7.63
C GLY A 147 16.11 25.01 6.66
N GLU A 148 16.48 24.10 5.76
CA GLU A 148 17.44 24.32 4.68
C GLU A 148 16.81 23.91 3.35
N PRO A 149 17.11 24.61 2.24
CA PRO A 149 16.71 24.15 0.90
C PRO A 149 17.24 22.74 0.63
N LEU A 150 16.48 21.95 -0.12
CA LEU A 150 16.81 20.57 -0.51
C LEU A 150 17.06 20.51 -2.03
N PRO A 151 18.31 20.63 -2.49
CA PRO A 151 18.66 20.54 -3.92
C PRO A 151 18.34 19.17 -4.53
N PRO A 152 18.28 19.08 -5.87
CA PRO A 152 18.19 17.79 -6.57
C PRO A 152 19.29 16.82 -6.14
N GLY A 153 18.90 15.57 -5.85
CA GLY A 153 19.77 14.48 -5.39
C GLY A 153 20.06 14.45 -3.89
N GLU A 154 19.76 15.53 -3.16
CA GLU A 154 19.98 15.60 -1.71
C GLU A 154 18.84 14.96 -0.92
N GLN A 155 19.10 14.67 0.37
CA GLN A 155 18.19 13.98 1.27
C GLN A 155 17.84 14.81 2.50
N VAL A 156 16.63 14.60 3.02
CA VAL A 156 16.21 15.09 4.33
C VAL A 156 15.58 13.95 5.14
N ASP A 157 15.96 13.89 6.41
CA ASP A 157 15.35 12.99 7.39
C ASP A 157 14.35 13.80 8.24
N LEU A 158 13.10 13.34 8.27
CA LEU A 158 12.02 13.85 9.10
C LEU A 158 11.55 12.79 10.09
N HIS A 159 11.23 13.22 11.29
CA HIS A 159 10.64 12.40 12.33
C HIS A 159 9.30 12.99 12.77
N ALA A 160 8.32 12.16 13.10
CA ALA A 160 7.08 12.58 13.72
C ALA A 160 6.57 11.57 14.76
N ASP A 161 6.04 12.10 15.85
CA ASP A 161 5.17 11.36 16.76
C ASP A 161 3.73 11.73 16.46
N TYR A 162 2.82 10.76 16.51
CA TYR A 162 1.39 11.03 16.41
C TYR A 162 0.55 9.97 17.10
N HIS A 163 -0.65 10.39 17.48
CA HIS A 163 -1.73 9.52 17.91
C HIS A 163 -2.85 9.57 16.87
N LEU A 164 -3.58 8.47 16.72
CA LEU A 164 -4.68 8.34 15.79
C LEU A 164 -5.86 7.66 16.49
N ALA A 165 -6.96 8.39 16.63
CA ALA A 165 -8.21 7.84 17.15
C ALA A 165 -8.89 6.98 16.08
N LEU A 166 -9.32 5.77 16.45
CA LEU A 166 -9.97 4.79 15.57
C LEU A 166 -11.34 4.35 16.13
N PRO A 167 -12.27 5.27 16.42
CA PRO A 167 -13.52 4.96 17.14
C PRO A 167 -14.51 4.09 16.35
N GLY A 168 -14.32 3.96 15.04
CA GLY A 168 -15.15 3.16 14.13
C GLY A 168 -14.47 3.05 12.76
N PHE A 169 -15.20 2.62 11.75
CA PHE A 169 -14.69 2.45 10.39
C PHE A 169 -15.20 3.54 9.44
N HIS A 170 -14.29 4.15 8.69
CA HIS A 170 -14.60 5.13 7.64
C HIS A 170 -13.82 4.80 6.36
N SER A 171 -14.55 4.52 5.28
CA SER A 171 -14.01 4.20 3.95
C SER A 171 -13.08 2.98 3.92
N ARG A 172 -11.81 3.14 4.30
CA ARG A 172 -10.75 2.12 4.22
C ARG A 172 -9.96 1.97 5.53
N LEU A 173 -10.32 2.75 6.56
CA LEU A 173 -9.58 2.86 7.82
C LEU A 173 -10.52 2.72 9.02
N GLY A 174 -10.10 1.92 10.00
CA GLY A 174 -10.75 1.81 11.29
C GLY A 174 -11.12 0.38 11.67
N THR A 175 -12.22 0.23 12.41
CA THR A 175 -12.63 -1.06 12.96
C THR A 175 -14.14 -1.20 13.13
N ASP A 176 -14.64 -2.43 13.02
CA ASP A 176 -15.97 -2.86 13.46
C ASP A 176 -15.97 -3.47 14.88
N GLY A 177 -14.83 -3.42 15.56
CA GLY A 177 -14.58 -4.04 16.87
C GLY A 177 -14.02 -5.47 16.80
N THR A 178 -14.10 -6.14 15.64
CA THR A 178 -13.54 -7.48 15.43
C THR A 178 -12.31 -7.44 14.53
N ILE A 179 -12.41 -6.70 13.42
CA ILE A 179 -11.33 -6.49 12.45
C ILE A 179 -10.88 -5.05 12.54
N TRP A 180 -9.56 -4.86 12.51
CA TRP A 180 -8.93 -3.56 12.32
C TRP A 180 -8.35 -3.50 10.92
N GLN A 181 -8.76 -2.53 10.12
CA GLN A 181 -8.21 -2.23 8.80
C GLN A 181 -7.47 -0.91 8.87
N LEU A 182 -6.17 -0.92 8.62
CA LEU A 182 -5.35 0.28 8.64
C LEU A 182 -4.79 0.55 7.25
N ALA A 183 -5.49 1.40 6.50
CA ALA A 183 -4.99 2.01 5.29
C ALA A 183 -4.92 3.52 5.43
N HIS A 184 -3.90 4.14 4.80
CA HIS A 184 -3.69 5.59 4.82
C HIS A 184 -3.65 6.20 6.24
N TRP A 185 -3.22 5.41 7.22
CA TRP A 185 -3.23 5.74 8.65
C TRP A 185 -2.01 6.57 9.10
N PHE A 186 -1.05 6.78 8.21
CA PHE A 186 0.20 7.50 8.48
C PHE A 186 0.43 8.66 7.50
N PRO A 187 1.25 9.66 7.87
CA PRO A 187 1.61 10.76 6.99
C PRO A 187 2.38 10.32 5.74
N LYS A 188 2.02 10.86 4.56
CA LYS A 188 2.64 10.48 3.28
C LYS A 188 3.08 11.68 2.45
N PRO A 189 4.31 11.69 1.89
CA PRO A 189 4.70 12.69 0.91
C PRO A 189 3.71 12.76 -0.26
N ALA A 190 3.28 13.98 -0.60
CA ALA A 190 2.60 14.23 -1.85
C ALA A 190 3.58 14.04 -3.00
N ARG A 191 3.08 13.64 -4.16
CA ARG A 191 3.92 13.50 -5.36
C ARG A 191 4.32 14.87 -5.88
N TYR A 192 5.57 15.06 -6.32
CA TYR A 192 6.00 16.28 -7.01
C TYR A 192 6.15 16.02 -8.50
N VAL A 193 5.36 16.69 -9.32
CA VAL A 193 5.35 16.53 -10.79
C VAL A 193 5.11 17.89 -11.44
N ASP A 194 5.78 18.15 -12.56
CA ASP A 194 5.62 19.38 -13.36
C ASP A 194 5.75 20.66 -12.52
N HIS A 195 6.78 20.72 -11.66
CA HIS A 195 7.10 21.84 -10.78
C HIS A 195 6.03 22.13 -9.70
N ALA A 196 5.16 21.15 -9.38
CA ALA A 196 4.10 21.30 -8.39
C ALA A 196 3.85 20.05 -7.53
N TRP A 197 3.54 20.28 -6.26
CA TRP A 197 3.03 19.24 -5.36
C TRP A 197 1.60 18.85 -5.73
N GLN A 198 1.34 17.56 -5.86
CA GLN A 198 0.01 16.99 -6.05
C GLN A 198 -0.72 16.91 -4.71
N ALA A 199 -1.22 18.05 -4.25
CA ALA A 199 -1.97 18.22 -3.01
C ALA A 199 -3.46 17.86 -3.22
N ILE A 200 -3.79 16.57 -3.14
CA ILE A 200 -5.15 16.08 -3.39
C ILE A 200 -5.78 15.60 -2.07
N PRO A 201 -6.93 16.17 -1.65
CA PRO A 201 -7.59 15.74 -0.44
C PRO A 201 -8.22 14.35 -0.65
N TYR A 202 -8.41 13.63 0.44
CA TYR A 202 -9.03 12.32 0.40
C TYR A 202 -10.50 12.42 -0.01
N LEU A 203 -10.88 11.54 -0.94
CA LEU A 203 -12.23 11.34 -1.42
C LEU A 203 -12.59 9.86 -1.25
N GLU A 204 -13.89 9.57 -1.10
CA GLU A 204 -14.42 8.21 -1.12
C GLU A 204 -14.13 7.55 -2.48
N LEU A 205 -14.47 8.25 -3.56
CA LEU A 205 -14.20 7.82 -4.94
C LEU A 205 -12.92 8.44 -5.49
N GLY A 206 -12.10 7.60 -6.11
CA GLY A 206 -10.87 8.00 -6.78
C GLY A 206 -9.68 7.16 -6.33
N GLU A 207 -8.65 7.19 -7.16
CA GLU A 207 -7.35 6.60 -6.86
C GLU A 207 -6.32 7.67 -6.54
N PHE A 208 -5.34 7.29 -5.74
CA PHE A 208 -4.35 8.21 -5.22
C PHE A 208 -3.10 8.23 -6.09
N THR A 209 -2.57 9.43 -6.36
CA THR A 209 -1.26 9.59 -7.00
C THR A 209 -0.18 9.61 -5.93
N GLN A 210 0.53 8.51 -5.76
CA GLN A 210 1.67 8.37 -4.84
C GLN A 210 2.89 7.86 -5.60
N ASP A 211 4.08 8.24 -5.16
CA ASP A 211 5.30 7.60 -5.64
C ASP A 211 5.49 6.24 -4.96
N PHE A 212 6.32 5.40 -5.57
CA PHE A 212 6.78 4.16 -4.94
C PHE A 212 7.73 4.47 -3.79
N ALA A 213 7.71 3.64 -2.77
CA ALA A 213 8.55 3.79 -1.59
C ALA A 213 8.95 2.45 -0.98
N ARG A 214 9.92 2.52 -0.08
CA ARG A 214 10.29 1.43 0.82
C ARG A 214 9.63 1.66 2.17
N TYR A 215 8.95 0.65 2.69
CA TYR A 215 8.28 0.71 3.98
C TYR A 215 8.83 -0.35 4.92
N GLN A 216 8.95 0.01 6.19
CA GLN A 216 9.01 -0.91 7.31
C GLN A 216 7.95 -0.48 8.34
N VAL A 217 7.15 -1.44 8.81
CA VAL A 217 6.12 -1.19 9.83
C VAL A 217 6.26 -2.23 10.92
N ASP A 218 6.45 -1.75 12.15
CA ASP A 218 6.44 -2.54 13.37
C ASP A 218 5.13 -2.23 14.11
N LEU A 219 4.20 -3.17 14.15
CA LEU A 219 2.92 -3.01 14.85
C LEU A 219 2.92 -3.83 16.14
N THR A 220 2.90 -3.14 17.26
CA THR A 220 2.77 -3.71 18.60
C THR A 220 1.31 -3.68 19.04
N LEU A 221 0.78 -4.83 19.47
CA LEU A 221 -0.61 -5.01 19.88
C LEU A 221 -0.75 -6.21 20.83
N PRO A 222 -1.93 -6.46 21.45
CA PRO A 222 -2.12 -7.63 22.31
C PRO A 222 -1.75 -8.93 21.58
N ASP A 223 -1.08 -9.83 22.30
CA ASP A 223 -0.52 -11.06 21.73
C ASP A 223 -1.55 -12.03 21.12
N SER A 224 -2.83 -11.90 21.47
CA SER A 224 -3.94 -12.66 20.89
C SER A 224 -4.19 -12.38 19.40
N PHE A 225 -3.68 -11.26 18.87
CA PHE A 225 -3.95 -10.81 17.51
C PHE A 225 -3.03 -11.44 16.48
N VAL A 226 -3.61 -11.76 15.33
CA VAL A 226 -2.89 -12.07 14.09
C VAL A 226 -2.90 -10.84 13.20
N VAL A 227 -1.75 -10.54 12.58
CA VAL A 227 -1.60 -9.42 11.64
C VAL A 227 -1.25 -9.95 10.25
N VAL A 228 -1.89 -9.39 9.23
CA VAL A 228 -1.51 -9.53 7.82
C VAL A 228 -1.33 -8.15 7.22
N ALA A 229 -0.36 -7.99 6.33
CA ALA A 229 0.01 -6.69 5.80
C ALA A 229 0.44 -6.78 4.33
N THR A 230 0.51 -5.61 3.68
CA THR A 230 1.40 -5.38 2.55
C THR A 230 2.83 -5.76 2.93
N GLY A 231 3.56 -6.43 2.03
CA GLY A 231 4.95 -6.80 2.26
C GLY A 231 5.15 -8.21 2.80
N GLU A 232 6.39 -8.47 3.19
CA GLU A 232 6.83 -9.71 3.80
C GLU A 232 7.27 -9.47 5.25
N PRO A 233 7.29 -10.52 6.11
CA PRO A 233 7.89 -10.41 7.44
C PRO A 233 9.30 -9.81 7.37
N ALA A 234 9.56 -8.77 8.15
CA ALA A 234 10.86 -8.08 8.13
C ALA A 234 11.90 -8.78 9.02
N ASP A 235 11.46 -9.59 9.98
CA ASP A 235 12.31 -10.30 10.92
C ASP A 235 11.86 -11.76 11.17
N GLN A 236 12.72 -12.49 11.88
CA GLN A 236 12.49 -13.90 12.22
C GLN A 236 11.34 -14.07 13.22
N ALA A 237 11.15 -13.13 14.15
CA ALA A 237 10.09 -13.19 15.15
C ALA A 237 8.71 -13.13 14.50
N THR A 238 8.52 -12.25 13.52
CA THR A 238 7.26 -12.12 12.77
C THR A 238 7.00 -13.35 11.90
N TYR A 239 8.04 -13.94 11.32
CA TYR A 239 7.92 -15.22 10.63
C TYR A 239 7.42 -16.33 11.56
N GLU A 240 7.97 -16.43 12.77
CA GLU A 240 7.56 -17.41 13.78
C GLU A 240 6.13 -17.18 14.28
N LEU A 241 5.72 -15.92 14.50
CA LEU A 241 4.35 -15.57 14.85
C LEU A 241 3.36 -16.01 13.76
N ARG A 242 3.70 -15.81 12.49
CA ARG A 242 2.89 -16.28 11.36
C ARG A 242 2.75 -17.80 11.34
N GLU A 243 3.85 -18.53 11.51
CA GLU A 243 3.80 -20.01 11.53
C GLU A 243 2.96 -20.54 12.69
N LEU A 244 3.04 -19.88 13.85
CA LEU A 244 2.22 -20.21 15.02
C LEU A 244 0.72 -19.94 14.76
N ALA A 245 0.38 -18.83 14.09
CA ALA A 245 -1.01 -18.53 13.70
C ALA A 245 -1.57 -19.57 12.71
N LEU A 246 -0.75 -20.04 11.76
CA LEU A 246 -1.10 -21.11 10.83
C LEU A 246 -1.31 -22.45 11.57
N GLU A 247 -0.44 -22.78 12.52
CA GLU A 247 -0.61 -23.98 13.36
C GLU A 247 -1.89 -23.92 14.20
N THR A 248 -2.18 -22.75 14.79
CA THR A 248 -3.40 -22.52 15.56
C THR A 248 -4.65 -22.73 14.71
N THR A 249 -4.62 -22.23 13.47
CA THR A 249 -5.70 -22.45 12.49
C THR A 249 -5.85 -23.93 12.12
N ARG A 250 -4.75 -24.65 11.88
CA ARG A 250 -4.77 -26.10 11.60
C ARG A 250 -5.36 -26.93 12.74
N ASN A 251 -5.22 -26.45 13.97
CA ASN A 251 -5.81 -27.06 15.16
C ASN A 251 -7.28 -26.66 15.38
N GLY A 252 -7.88 -25.87 14.49
CA GLY A 252 -9.29 -25.48 14.53
C GLY A 252 -9.58 -24.26 15.41
N SER A 253 -8.56 -23.48 15.78
CA SER A 253 -8.68 -22.30 16.63
C SER A 253 -8.32 -21.01 15.86
N SER A 254 -8.91 -19.88 16.26
CA SER A 254 -8.60 -18.56 15.70
C SER A 254 -7.60 -17.79 16.56
N GLY A 255 -6.96 -16.81 15.93
CA GLY A 255 -6.06 -15.90 16.61
C GLY A 255 -4.75 -16.57 16.98
N MET A 256 -4.05 -15.94 17.90
CA MET A 256 -2.86 -16.53 18.53
C MET A 256 -3.27 -17.35 19.75
N PRO A 257 -2.54 -18.43 20.09
CA PRO A 257 -2.84 -19.22 21.28
C PRO A 257 -2.72 -18.34 22.52
N GLU A 258 -3.59 -18.55 23.52
CA GLU A 258 -3.63 -17.74 24.73
C GLU A 258 -2.26 -17.68 25.42
N ARG A 259 -1.62 -16.52 25.33
CA ARG A 259 -0.52 -16.08 26.17
C ARG A 259 -1.12 -14.95 26.98
N THR A 260 -1.38 -15.15 28.26
CA THR A 260 -2.18 -14.18 29.00
C THR A 260 -1.40 -12.89 29.26
N GLY A 261 -1.83 -11.80 28.63
CA GLY A 261 -1.52 -10.42 29.05
C GLY A 261 -0.19 -9.84 28.54
N THR A 262 0.36 -10.32 27.43
CA THR A 262 1.55 -9.70 26.81
C THR A 262 1.23 -8.97 25.50
N ARG A 263 2.06 -7.99 25.14
CA ARG A 263 2.05 -7.37 23.81
C ARG A 263 3.09 -8.08 22.95
N GLN A 264 2.85 -8.11 21.65
CA GLN A 264 3.80 -8.62 20.67
C GLN A 264 3.89 -7.67 19.49
N THR A 265 5.01 -7.72 18.78
CA THR A 265 5.28 -6.86 17.64
C THR A 265 5.33 -7.70 16.37
N TRP A 266 4.57 -7.29 15.36
CA TRP A 266 4.64 -7.82 14.01
C TRP A 266 5.35 -6.79 13.12
N SER A 267 6.45 -7.21 12.49
CA SER A 267 7.29 -6.36 11.65
C SER A 267 7.18 -6.79 10.18
N PHE A 268 6.81 -5.85 9.31
CA PHE A 268 6.66 -6.06 7.88
C PHE A 268 7.48 -5.06 7.09
N LYS A 269 8.02 -5.50 5.96
CA LYS A 269 8.72 -4.64 5.01
C LYS A 269 8.18 -4.83 3.60
N ALA A 270 8.14 -3.74 2.86
CA ALA A 270 7.78 -3.73 1.46
C ALA A 270 8.73 -2.80 0.70
N ASP A 271 9.23 -3.25 -0.45
CA ASP A 271 10.06 -2.44 -1.32
C ASP A 271 9.29 -2.15 -2.62
N TRP A 272 9.46 -0.94 -3.14
CA TRP A 272 8.79 -0.47 -4.35
C TRP A 272 7.28 -0.70 -4.32
N VAL A 273 6.62 -0.09 -3.35
CA VAL A 273 5.16 -0.07 -3.26
C VAL A 273 4.62 1.36 -3.10
N PRO A 274 3.45 1.71 -3.67
CA PRO A 274 2.86 3.04 -3.50
C PRO A 274 2.24 3.28 -2.12
N ASP A 275 1.91 2.22 -1.38
CA ASP A 275 1.28 2.33 -0.06
C ASP A 275 1.51 1.08 0.79
N MET A 276 1.23 1.19 2.07
CA MET A 276 1.34 0.13 3.08
C MET A 276 0.01 0.01 3.82
N ALA A 277 -0.66 -1.13 3.70
CA ALA A 277 -1.91 -1.41 4.39
C ALA A 277 -1.78 -2.69 5.23
N LEU A 278 -2.56 -2.78 6.31
CA LEU A 278 -2.60 -3.97 7.14
C LEU A 278 -4.00 -4.25 7.70
N ALA A 279 -4.22 -5.49 8.12
CA ALA A 279 -5.38 -5.88 8.90
C ALA A 279 -4.95 -6.74 10.09
N CYS A 280 -5.66 -6.59 11.21
CA CYS A 280 -5.46 -7.47 12.36
C CYS A 280 -6.76 -7.83 13.06
N SER A 281 -6.76 -9.02 13.66
CA SER A 281 -7.87 -9.52 14.47
C SER A 281 -7.40 -10.64 15.39
N ALA A 282 -7.99 -10.73 16.58
CA ALA A 282 -7.87 -11.89 17.47
C ALA A 282 -8.72 -13.09 17.01
N ALA A 283 -9.56 -12.92 15.99
CA ALA A 283 -10.48 -13.94 15.48
C ALA A 283 -10.10 -14.46 14.08
N PHE A 284 -8.91 -14.10 13.57
CA PHE A 284 -8.45 -14.57 12.27
C PHE A 284 -8.06 -16.04 12.26
N PHE A 285 -8.51 -16.74 11.23
CA PHE A 285 -7.92 -17.96 10.70
C PHE A 285 -6.96 -17.57 9.56
N LEU A 286 -5.83 -18.28 9.44
CA LEU A 286 -4.88 -18.11 8.35
C LEU A 286 -4.82 -19.36 7.46
N GLN A 287 -4.79 -19.14 6.15
CA GLN A 287 -4.39 -20.13 5.16
C GLN A 287 -3.14 -19.63 4.42
N ASP A 288 -2.32 -20.56 3.93
CA ASP A 288 -1.18 -20.21 3.08
C ASP A 288 -0.87 -21.24 1.99
N GLY A 289 -0.10 -20.78 1.00
CA GLY A 289 0.33 -21.61 -0.12
C GLY A 289 1.48 -20.96 -0.89
N LEU A 290 2.12 -21.74 -1.76
CA LEU A 290 3.12 -21.24 -2.69
C LEU A 290 2.52 -21.17 -4.09
N ILE A 291 2.64 -20.00 -4.72
CA ILE A 291 2.14 -19.70 -6.05
C ILE A 291 3.33 -19.69 -7.00
N SER A 292 3.31 -20.56 -8.03
CA SER A 292 4.38 -20.59 -9.04
C SER A 292 4.14 -19.50 -10.08
N LEU A 293 5.13 -18.65 -10.30
CA LEU A 293 5.08 -17.55 -11.28
C LEU A 293 5.71 -17.97 -12.62
N SER A 294 5.36 -17.24 -13.68
CA SER A 294 5.77 -17.48 -15.07
C SER A 294 7.28 -17.34 -15.29
N ASP A 295 7.96 -16.57 -14.44
CA ASP A 295 9.41 -16.36 -14.45
C ASP A 295 10.20 -17.39 -13.62
N GLY A 296 9.52 -18.39 -13.06
CA GLY A 296 10.11 -19.45 -12.24
C GLY A 296 10.27 -19.12 -10.75
N ARG A 297 9.96 -17.88 -10.32
CA ARG A 297 9.87 -17.54 -8.90
C ARG A 297 8.63 -18.15 -8.26
N LYS A 298 8.58 -18.13 -6.93
CA LYS A 298 7.40 -18.45 -6.15
C LYS A 298 7.02 -17.29 -5.25
N ALA A 299 5.77 -16.85 -5.34
CA ALA A 299 5.19 -15.93 -4.36
C ALA A 299 4.49 -16.74 -3.26
N ARG A 300 4.46 -16.19 -2.05
CA ARG A 300 3.66 -16.73 -0.94
C ARG A 300 2.24 -16.18 -1.04
N GLY A 301 1.27 -17.06 -1.22
CA GLY A 301 -0.14 -16.72 -1.04
C GLY A 301 -0.54 -16.82 0.43
N GLN A 302 -1.33 -15.87 0.91
CA GLN A 302 -1.89 -15.85 2.25
C GLN A 302 -3.34 -15.40 2.23
N VAL A 303 -4.19 -16.03 3.05
CA VAL A 303 -5.56 -15.60 3.25
C VAL A 303 -5.85 -15.49 4.75
N ALA A 304 -6.49 -14.39 5.18
CA ALA A 304 -6.95 -14.19 6.55
C ALA A 304 -8.46 -13.88 6.60
N TYR A 305 -9.20 -14.54 7.49
CA TYR A 305 -10.66 -14.41 7.58
C TYR A 305 -11.16 -14.75 8.97
N LEU A 306 -12.39 -14.35 9.31
CA LEU A 306 -12.98 -14.69 10.61
C LEU A 306 -13.40 -16.15 10.64
N ALA A 307 -13.16 -16.83 11.76
CA ALA A 307 -13.58 -18.22 11.97
C ALA A 307 -15.06 -18.48 11.65
N SER A 308 -15.93 -17.50 11.96
CA SER A 308 -17.37 -17.56 11.68
C SER A 308 -17.70 -17.64 10.18
N GLU A 309 -16.78 -17.21 9.32
CA GLU A 309 -16.94 -17.19 7.86
C GLU A 309 -16.18 -18.32 7.16
N ALA A 310 -15.61 -19.28 7.89
CA ALA A 310 -14.71 -20.29 7.31
C ALA A 310 -15.26 -21.03 6.09
N LYS A 311 -16.56 -21.34 6.07
CA LYS A 311 -17.21 -21.98 4.92
C LYS A 311 -17.16 -21.12 3.66
N ARG A 312 -17.24 -19.80 3.76
CA ARG A 312 -17.17 -18.89 2.61
C ARG A 312 -15.76 -18.74 2.07
N TRP A 313 -14.77 -18.92 2.94
CA TRP A 313 -13.35 -18.75 2.62
C TRP A 313 -12.64 -20.07 2.33
N GLU A 314 -13.37 -21.18 2.18
CA GLU A 314 -12.79 -22.52 1.98
C GLU A 314 -11.97 -22.62 0.68
N SER A 315 -12.38 -21.90 -0.38
CA SER A 315 -11.69 -21.88 -1.69
C SER A 315 -10.81 -20.65 -1.88
N ALA A 316 -10.66 -19.79 -0.88
CA ALA A 316 -10.03 -18.49 -1.06
C ALA A 316 -8.56 -18.58 -1.48
N MET A 317 -7.81 -19.57 -0.97
CA MET A 317 -6.43 -19.78 -1.43
C MET A 317 -6.34 -20.22 -2.89
N ASP A 318 -7.28 -21.03 -3.39
CA ASP A 318 -7.33 -21.42 -4.81
C ASP A 318 -7.65 -20.21 -5.69
N ASP A 319 -8.53 -19.32 -5.23
CA ASP A 319 -8.86 -18.09 -5.93
C ASP A 319 -7.68 -17.11 -5.99
N VAL A 320 -6.92 -16.97 -4.89
CA VAL A 320 -5.69 -16.17 -4.84
C VAL A 320 -4.62 -16.74 -5.78
N ASP A 321 -4.38 -18.06 -5.76
CA ASP A 321 -3.43 -18.72 -6.67
C ASP A 321 -3.84 -18.52 -8.14
N ARG A 322 -5.09 -18.86 -8.48
CA ARG A 322 -5.59 -18.75 -9.85
C ARG A 322 -5.52 -17.31 -10.37
N SER A 323 -5.94 -16.34 -9.57
CA SER A 323 -5.95 -14.93 -9.97
C SER A 323 -4.54 -14.39 -10.17
N THR A 324 -3.62 -14.71 -9.25
CA THR A 324 -2.21 -14.31 -9.35
C THR A 324 -1.57 -14.86 -10.61
N ARG A 325 -1.71 -16.18 -10.86
CA ARG A 325 -1.16 -16.81 -12.07
C ARG A 325 -1.77 -16.25 -13.34
N PHE A 326 -3.07 -15.94 -13.34
CA PHE A 326 -3.73 -15.35 -14.50
C PHE A 326 -3.09 -14.01 -14.87
N TYR A 327 -2.99 -13.07 -13.92
CA TYR A 327 -2.42 -11.75 -14.19
C TYR A 327 -0.91 -11.80 -14.48
N ASP A 328 -0.18 -12.65 -13.77
CA ASP A 328 1.24 -12.90 -14.03
C ASP A 328 1.52 -13.35 -15.48
N GLN A 329 0.63 -14.18 -16.05
CA GLN A 329 0.76 -14.70 -17.42
C GLN A 329 0.23 -13.75 -18.49
N HIS A 330 -0.81 -12.96 -18.19
CA HIS A 330 -1.55 -12.21 -19.23
C HIS A 330 -1.29 -10.70 -19.20
N VAL A 331 -0.87 -10.13 -18.07
CA VAL A 331 -0.59 -8.70 -17.92
C VAL A 331 0.91 -8.45 -17.81
N GLY A 332 1.60 -9.23 -16.97
CA GLY A 332 3.05 -9.17 -16.84
C GLY A 332 3.51 -9.83 -15.54
N PRO A 333 4.82 -10.11 -15.41
CA PRO A 333 5.36 -10.85 -14.27
C PRO A 333 4.97 -10.22 -12.94
N TYR A 334 4.43 -11.01 -12.02
CA TYR A 334 4.05 -10.52 -10.70
C TYR A 334 5.30 -10.08 -9.91
N PRO A 335 5.44 -8.81 -9.51
CA PRO A 335 6.74 -8.32 -9.08
C PRO A 335 7.10 -8.69 -7.63
N TRP A 336 6.12 -9.00 -6.78
CA TRP A 336 6.31 -9.07 -5.33
C TRP A 336 6.38 -10.51 -4.74
N PRO A 337 6.94 -10.68 -3.53
CA PRO A 337 7.10 -12.00 -2.91
C PRO A 337 5.85 -12.55 -2.22
N PHE A 338 4.84 -11.71 -1.95
CA PHE A 338 3.63 -12.09 -1.21
C PHE A 338 2.36 -11.66 -1.96
N VAL A 339 1.28 -12.43 -1.78
CA VAL A 339 -0.08 -12.09 -2.21
C VAL A 339 -1.05 -12.43 -1.08
N THR A 340 -1.61 -11.40 -0.46
CA THR A 340 -2.49 -11.54 0.70
C THR A 340 -3.91 -11.12 0.33
N ALA A 341 -4.90 -11.94 0.64
CA ALA A 341 -6.29 -11.54 0.68
C ALA A 341 -6.80 -11.60 2.12
N VAL A 342 -7.54 -10.60 2.56
CA VAL A 342 -8.04 -10.57 3.93
C VAL A 342 -9.49 -10.11 3.96
N GLN A 343 -10.27 -10.75 4.83
CA GLN A 343 -11.61 -10.30 5.12
C GLN A 343 -11.57 -8.88 5.69
N GLY A 344 -12.30 -7.97 5.04
CA GLY A 344 -12.55 -6.62 5.55
C GLY A 344 -13.61 -6.62 6.66
N VAL A 345 -13.77 -5.48 7.31
CA VAL A 345 -14.87 -5.17 8.21
C VAL A 345 -16.20 -5.29 7.48
N ARG A 346 -17.29 -5.42 8.23
CA ARG A 346 -18.63 -5.63 7.66
C ARG A 346 -19.17 -4.46 6.85
N GLU A 347 -18.77 -3.26 7.23
CA GLU A 347 -19.16 -1.99 6.60
C GLU A 347 -18.42 -1.77 5.27
N PHE A 348 -17.36 -2.54 5.01
CA PHE A 348 -16.61 -2.47 3.77
C PHE A 348 -17.34 -3.21 2.63
N SER A 349 -17.46 -2.56 1.48
CA SER A 349 -18.16 -3.09 0.30
C SER A 349 -17.17 -3.34 -0.84
N GLY A 350 -17.31 -4.48 -1.50
CA GLY A 350 -16.51 -4.89 -2.66
C GLY A 350 -15.12 -5.43 -2.30
N GLY A 351 -14.10 -4.87 -2.95
CA GLY A 351 -12.69 -5.19 -2.73
C GLY A 351 -11.86 -3.91 -2.79
N MET A 352 -10.76 -3.85 -2.05
CA MET A 352 -9.82 -2.73 -2.10
C MET A 352 -8.41 -3.27 -2.16
N GLU A 353 -7.72 -2.96 -3.26
CA GLU A 353 -6.37 -3.39 -3.52
C GLU A 353 -5.34 -2.46 -2.90
N TYR A 354 -4.39 -3.07 -2.21
CA TYR A 354 -3.11 -2.49 -1.84
C TYR A 354 -2.02 -3.40 -2.39
N PRO A 355 -0.78 -2.91 -2.51
CA PRO A 355 0.34 -3.74 -2.89
C PRO A 355 0.41 -4.97 -1.97
N MET A 356 0.40 -6.16 -2.55
CA MET A 356 0.43 -7.45 -1.85
C MET A 356 -0.72 -7.71 -0.85
N LEU A 357 -1.71 -6.83 -0.67
CA LEU A 357 -2.81 -7.01 0.28
C LEU A 357 -4.12 -6.51 -0.30
N THR A 358 -5.13 -7.37 -0.32
CA THR A 358 -6.47 -7.00 -0.79
C THR A 358 -7.49 -7.20 0.33
N TYR A 359 -8.18 -6.11 0.71
CA TYR A 359 -9.37 -6.22 1.55
C TYR A 359 -10.53 -6.74 0.71
N ILE A 360 -11.24 -7.76 1.19
CA ILE A 360 -12.38 -8.36 0.53
C ILE A 360 -13.57 -8.29 1.47
N GLN A 361 -14.71 -7.78 0.98
CA GLN A 361 -15.94 -7.73 1.75
C GLN A 361 -16.33 -9.10 2.32
N PRO A 362 -16.86 -9.16 3.55
CA PRO A 362 -17.62 -10.32 3.99
C PRO A 362 -18.95 -10.38 3.20
N GLY A 363 -19.15 -11.45 2.42
CA GLY A 363 -20.34 -11.62 1.55
C GLY A 363 -21.55 -12.26 2.21
#